data_AF-A0A537ZAF9-F1
#
_entry.id   AF-A0A537ZAF9-F1
#
_cell.length_a   1.000
_cell.length_b   1.000
_cell.length_c   1.000
_cell.angle_alpha   90.00
_cell.angle_beta   90.00
_cell.angle_gamma   90.00
#
_symmetry.space_group_name_H-M   'P 1'
#
loop_
_entity.id
_entity.type
_entity.pdbx_description
1 polymer ?
#
loop_
_entity_poly.entity_id
_entity_poly.type
_entity_poly.pdbx_seq_one_letter_code
_entity_poly.pdbx_strand_id
1 'polypeptide(L)'
;MPSVVARIGVGRLALLAVPLLAALLALTFLAGGKSSVRQQNRANHVLSLDTPAGPPASATASVGGVDSEIGLAHAESRSAVKHALARAPKTNAASVTTHVAAGAPSDAQIRRMLKHEGVGLSANRATLNPDGTAQAPFNAPDAVLRVIEGGNAIYNFPYIWGGGHGSFVDKGYDCSGSVSYALANAGLLNRPLVAADFMHWGQPGRGKWITIEASGGHVYMYVAGLRYDTSGRSGPRGSRWQTAPRSNAGFVAVHPPGL
;
A
#
# COMPACT_ATOMS: atom_id res chain seq x y z
N MET A 1 -11.21 -40.61 33.41
CA MET A 1 -12.33 -40.59 32.44
C MET A 1 -13.57 -41.11 33.14
N PRO A 2 -14.73 -40.44 33.05
CA PRO A 2 -15.04 -39.04 33.40
C PRO A 2 -15.47 -38.99 34.91
N SER A 3 -16.39 -38.19 35.49
CA SER A 3 -17.10 -36.97 35.03
C SER A 3 -17.44 -36.01 36.20
N VAL A 4 -17.33 -34.71 35.88
CA VAL A 4 -18.06 -33.50 36.32
C VAL A 4 -19.04 -33.55 37.52
N VAL A 5 -18.81 -32.62 38.45
CA VAL A 5 -19.70 -32.18 39.54
C VAL A 5 -20.78 -31.21 39.06
N ALA A 6 -22.01 -31.32 39.58
CA ALA A 6 -23.03 -30.27 39.51
C ALA A 6 -23.50 -29.89 40.92
N ARG A 7 -23.40 -28.60 41.28
CA ARG A 7 -24.11 -28.01 42.43
C ARG A 7 -24.63 -26.62 42.07
N ILE A 8 -25.96 -26.51 42.09
CA ILE A 8 -26.70 -25.25 41.95
C ILE A 8 -26.75 -24.59 43.34
N GLY A 9 -26.43 -23.30 43.41
CA GLY A 9 -26.56 -22.48 44.62
C GLY A 9 -27.46 -21.28 44.35
N VAL A 10 -28.53 -21.13 45.12
CA VAL A 10 -29.58 -20.12 44.90
C VAL A 10 -29.47 -18.99 45.92
N GLY A 11 -29.41 -17.75 45.43
CA GLY A 11 -30.10 -16.58 45.99
C GLY A 11 -29.56 -15.90 47.26
N ARG A 12 -29.40 -14.57 47.16
CA ARG A 12 -29.73 -13.52 48.15
C ARG A 12 -29.63 -12.16 47.43
N LEU A 13 -30.74 -11.49 47.12
CA LEU A 13 -31.43 -10.49 47.94
C LEU A 13 -30.53 -9.32 48.42
N ALA A 14 -30.77 -8.13 47.85
CA ALA A 14 -30.39 -6.83 48.42
C ALA A 14 -31.45 -5.79 48.00
N LEU A 15 -31.88 -4.95 48.95
CA LEU A 15 -32.99 -4.00 48.80
C LEU A 15 -32.52 -2.56 48.46
N LEU A 16 -33.37 -1.89 47.68
CA LEU A 16 -33.80 -0.47 47.77
C LEU A 16 -32.98 0.52 48.62
N ALA A 17 -32.65 1.68 48.01
CA ALA A 17 -32.89 2.99 48.61
C ALA A 17 -32.91 4.12 47.54
N VAL A 18 -33.94 4.97 47.59
CA VAL A 18 -34.02 6.28 46.91
C VAL A 18 -34.57 7.26 47.95
N PRO A 19 -34.09 8.51 47.97
CA PRO A 19 -34.99 9.61 48.33
C PRO A 19 -34.99 10.76 47.32
N LEU A 20 -36.17 11.33 47.15
CA LEU A 20 -36.48 12.54 46.40
C LEU A 20 -36.37 13.76 47.34
N LEU A 21 -35.97 14.94 46.85
CA LEU A 21 -36.36 16.20 47.50
C LEU A 21 -36.43 17.37 46.51
N ALA A 22 -37.49 18.17 46.60
CA ALA A 22 -37.74 19.33 45.75
C ALA A 22 -38.53 20.42 46.50
N ALA A 23 -38.11 21.68 46.37
CA ALA A 23 -38.83 22.96 46.53
C ALA A 23 -37.75 24.08 46.55
N LEU A 24 -37.69 25.10 45.68
CA LEU A 24 -38.65 26.11 45.22
C LEU A 24 -38.76 27.34 46.15
N LEU A 25 -38.13 28.46 45.76
CA LEU A 25 -38.73 29.81 45.81
C LEU A 25 -37.94 30.80 44.92
N ALA A 26 -38.59 31.88 44.49
CA ALA A 26 -38.04 32.92 43.60
C ALA A 26 -37.98 34.30 44.30
N LEU A 27 -37.23 35.28 43.77
CA LEU A 27 -37.77 36.52 43.13
C LEU A 27 -36.69 37.54 42.65
N THR A 28 -37.00 38.23 41.54
CA THR A 28 -36.59 39.62 41.12
C THR A 28 -35.13 40.03 40.79
N PHE A 29 -34.92 40.34 39.49
CA PHE A 29 -34.33 41.58 38.89
C PHE A 29 -33.07 42.25 39.50
N LEU A 30 -32.02 42.64 38.75
CA LEU A 30 -32.01 43.53 37.56
C LEU A 30 -30.60 43.58 36.88
N ALA A 31 -30.50 44.16 35.68
CA ALA A 31 -29.29 44.70 35.00
C ALA A 31 -28.20 43.77 34.38
N GLY A 32 -28.23 43.67 33.03
CA GLY A 32 -27.09 44.07 32.17
C GLY A 32 -26.04 43.02 31.75
N GLY A 33 -25.65 43.03 30.46
CA GLY A 33 -24.30 42.57 30.04
C GLY A 33 -24.19 41.40 29.07
N LYS A 34 -24.57 41.61 27.80
CA LYS A 34 -24.01 41.01 26.56
C LYS A 34 -23.04 39.80 26.70
N SER A 35 -23.50 38.60 26.30
CA SER A 35 -22.76 37.66 25.40
C SER A 35 -23.60 36.40 25.13
N SER A 36 -24.29 36.33 23.98
CA SER A 36 -25.08 35.15 23.60
C SER A 36 -24.24 34.19 22.76
N VAL A 37 -23.71 33.15 23.40
CA VAL A 37 -23.27 31.92 22.72
C VAL A 37 -24.52 31.22 22.20
N ARG A 38 -24.80 31.32 20.90
CA ARG A 38 -25.95 30.64 20.28
C ARG A 38 -25.54 29.38 19.54
N GLN A 39 -25.40 28.30 20.30
CA GLN A 39 -25.47 26.94 19.78
C GLN A 39 -26.87 26.72 19.18
N GLN A 40 -26.98 26.64 17.85
CA GLN A 40 -28.19 26.14 17.19
C GLN A 40 -27.83 25.11 16.13
N ASN A 41 -28.56 23.99 16.19
CA ASN A 41 -28.35 22.80 15.40
C ASN A 41 -29.66 22.51 14.65
N ARG A 42 -29.58 22.10 13.38
CA ARG A 42 -30.70 21.75 12.46
C ARG A 42 -31.60 22.94 12.08
N ALA A 43 -31.94 23.22 10.82
CA ALA A 43 -32.06 22.35 9.64
C ALA A 43 -32.07 23.19 8.33
N ASN A 44 -31.93 22.50 7.19
CA ASN A 44 -32.30 22.93 5.84
C ASN A 44 -31.72 24.25 5.31
N HIS A 45 -30.63 24.16 4.54
CA HIS A 45 -30.57 24.86 3.26
C HIS A 45 -29.79 24.02 2.23
N VAL A 46 -30.52 23.51 1.24
CA VAL A 46 -29.94 23.09 -0.04
C VAL A 46 -29.38 24.35 -0.71
N LEU A 47 -28.12 24.30 -1.13
CA LEU A 47 -27.52 25.35 -1.96
C LEU A 47 -26.85 24.74 -3.19
N SER A 48 -27.21 25.30 -4.33
CA SER A 48 -26.86 24.87 -5.68
C SER A 48 -25.35 24.68 -5.91
N LEU A 49 -25.00 23.62 -6.64
CA LEU A 49 -23.70 23.47 -7.31
C LEU A 49 -23.75 24.18 -8.67
N ASP A 50 -23.55 25.50 -8.67
CA ASP A 50 -23.32 26.27 -9.92
C ASP A 50 -22.43 27.49 -9.67
N THR A 51 -21.11 27.27 -9.68
CA THR A 51 -20.07 28.28 -9.97
C THR A 51 -18.78 27.53 -10.31
N PRO A 52 -18.07 27.83 -11.42
CA PRO A 52 -16.81 27.16 -11.74
C PRO A 52 -15.69 27.67 -10.82
N ALA A 53 -15.25 26.82 -9.89
CA ALA A 53 -14.04 27.09 -9.11
C ALA A 53 -12.81 27.01 -10.04
N GLY A 54 -12.09 28.12 -10.18
CA GLY A 54 -10.77 28.14 -10.79
C GLY A 54 -9.77 27.26 -10.01
N PRO A 55 -8.61 26.92 -10.59
CA PRO A 55 -7.66 26.01 -9.98
C PRO A 55 -7.17 26.54 -8.62
N PRO A 56 -7.14 25.73 -7.56
CA PRO A 56 -6.59 26.16 -6.27
C PRO A 56 -5.10 26.46 -6.39
N ALA A 57 -4.69 27.59 -5.82
CA ALA A 57 -3.33 28.09 -5.90
C ALA A 57 -2.31 27.17 -5.19
N SER A 58 -1.08 27.18 -5.70
CA SER A 58 0.05 26.43 -5.18
C SER A 58 0.33 26.74 -3.71
N ALA A 59 0.18 25.74 -2.83
CA ALA A 59 0.71 25.78 -1.48
C ALA A 59 2.21 25.41 -1.51
N THR A 60 3.08 26.41 -1.41
CA THR A 60 4.53 26.22 -1.30
C THR A 60 4.94 25.87 0.13
N ALA A 61 5.41 24.64 0.34
CA ALA A 61 6.18 24.25 1.52
C ALA A 61 7.57 23.78 1.04
N SER A 62 8.59 24.61 1.23
CA SER A 62 9.96 24.31 0.80
C SER A 62 10.68 23.42 1.81
N VAL A 63 10.58 22.10 1.60
CA VAL A 63 11.44 21.09 2.22
C VAL A 63 12.05 20.25 1.09
N GLY A 64 13.32 19.87 1.24
CA GLY A 64 14.24 19.49 0.15
C GLY A 64 13.68 18.61 -0.98
N GLY A 65 13.84 19.08 -2.21
CA GLY A 65 13.76 18.28 -3.43
C GLY A 65 12.40 17.64 -3.72
N VAL A 66 11.45 18.42 -4.26
CA VAL A 66 10.21 17.85 -4.82
C VAL A 66 10.54 16.83 -5.91
N ASP A 67 9.90 15.65 -5.85
CA ASP A 67 10.06 14.62 -6.87
C ASP A 67 9.52 15.14 -8.21
N SER A 68 10.44 15.46 -9.14
CA SER A 68 10.10 15.98 -10.46
C SER A 68 9.41 14.95 -11.35
N GLU A 69 9.54 13.64 -11.07
CA GLU A 69 8.99 12.59 -11.91
C GLU A 69 7.55 12.21 -11.51
N ILE A 70 7.06 12.55 -10.31
CA ILE A 70 5.72 12.15 -9.84
C ILE A 70 4.58 12.59 -10.79
N GLY A 71 4.72 13.74 -11.45
CA GLY A 71 3.77 14.23 -12.45
C GLY A 71 3.70 13.38 -13.73
N LEU A 72 4.72 12.55 -13.99
CA LEU A 72 4.82 11.65 -15.14
C LEU A 72 4.14 10.28 -14.88
N ALA A 73 3.28 10.20 -13.87
CA ALA A 73 2.56 8.97 -13.51
C ALA A 73 1.35 8.65 -14.42
N HIS A 74 0.92 9.62 -15.25
CA HIS A 74 -0.24 9.52 -16.14
C HIS A 74 -1.54 9.14 -15.40
N ALA A 75 -1.92 9.95 -14.42
CA ALA A 75 -3.07 9.67 -13.55
C ALA A 75 -4.41 9.74 -14.30
N GLU A 76 -5.21 8.68 -14.15
CA GLU A 76 -6.54 8.55 -14.74
C GLU A 76 -7.65 8.62 -13.66
N SER A 77 -8.79 9.23 -13.98
CA SER A 77 -9.93 9.28 -13.06
C SER A 77 -10.53 7.90 -12.81
N ARG A 78 -10.74 7.54 -11.53
CA ARG A 78 -11.36 6.27 -11.13
C ARG A 78 -12.73 6.04 -11.78
N SER A 79 -13.52 7.09 -12.03
CA SER A 79 -14.83 6.95 -12.69
C SER A 79 -14.71 6.66 -14.20
N ALA A 80 -13.68 7.19 -14.85
CA ALA A 80 -13.44 7.00 -16.30
C ALA A 80 -12.77 5.65 -16.63
N VAL A 81 -11.92 5.12 -15.75
CA VAL A 81 -11.19 3.87 -16.00
C VAL A 81 -12.14 2.67 -16.11
N LYS A 82 -12.21 2.10 -17.32
CA LYS A 82 -12.75 0.76 -17.61
C LYS A 82 -11.58 -0.22 -17.73
N HIS A 83 -11.30 -0.95 -16.66
CA HIS A 83 -10.24 -1.95 -16.61
C HIS A 83 -10.68 -3.12 -15.71
N ALA A 84 -10.19 -4.33 -16.01
CA ALA A 84 -10.44 -5.48 -15.16
C ALA A 84 -9.78 -5.30 -13.78
N LEU A 85 -10.35 -5.94 -12.76
CA LEU A 85 -9.69 -6.08 -11.47
C LEU A 85 -8.44 -6.94 -11.63
N ALA A 86 -7.39 -6.64 -10.87
CA ALA A 86 -6.25 -7.54 -10.74
C ALA A 86 -6.67 -8.87 -10.11
N ARG A 87 -5.77 -9.86 -10.20
CA ARG A 87 -5.88 -11.06 -9.37
C ARG A 87 -5.56 -10.70 -7.91
N ALA A 88 -6.00 -11.53 -6.95
CA ALA A 88 -5.47 -11.41 -5.60
C ALA A 88 -3.97 -11.75 -5.60
N PRO A 89 -3.12 -11.05 -4.83
CA PRO A 89 -1.73 -11.44 -4.65
C PRO A 89 -1.61 -12.87 -4.14
N LYS A 90 -0.64 -13.63 -4.66
CA LYS A 90 -0.29 -14.96 -4.18
C LYS A 90 0.35 -14.87 -2.79
N THR A 91 -0.44 -14.78 -1.74
CA THR A 91 0.08 -14.96 -0.37
C THR A 91 0.61 -16.40 -0.22
N ASN A 92 1.55 -16.63 0.69
CA ASN A 92 2.31 -17.90 0.83
C ASN A 92 1.47 -19.13 1.26
N ALA A 93 0.14 -19.08 1.15
CA ALA A 93 -0.78 -20.13 1.58
C ALA A 93 -0.92 -21.32 0.59
N ALA A 94 -0.50 -21.19 -0.68
CA ALA A 94 -0.94 -22.11 -1.75
C ALA A 94 0.09 -22.46 -2.85
N SER A 95 1.41 -22.48 -2.56
CA SER A 95 2.43 -23.00 -3.50
C SER A 95 3.17 -24.22 -2.94
N VAL A 96 2.40 -25.28 -2.67
CA VAL A 96 2.92 -26.64 -2.39
C VAL A 96 2.33 -27.69 -3.34
N THR A 97 1.29 -27.34 -4.12
CA THR A 97 0.54 -28.30 -4.95
C THR A 97 0.37 -27.83 -6.40
N THR A 98 1.44 -27.94 -7.17
CA THR A 98 1.36 -28.19 -8.62
C THR A 98 2.10 -29.50 -8.90
N HIS A 99 1.49 -30.39 -9.70
CA HIS A 99 2.11 -31.65 -10.07
C HIS A 99 3.33 -31.39 -10.98
N VAL A 100 4.49 -31.22 -10.37
CA VAL A 100 5.79 -31.24 -11.05
C VAL A 100 5.97 -32.64 -11.64
N ALA A 101 6.30 -32.72 -12.93
CA ALA A 101 6.53 -34.00 -13.60
C ALA A 101 7.65 -34.78 -12.90
N ALA A 102 7.45 -36.08 -12.70
CA ALA A 102 8.44 -36.93 -12.04
C ALA A 102 9.78 -36.87 -12.78
N GLY A 103 10.82 -36.34 -12.12
CA GLY A 103 12.16 -36.16 -12.68
C GLY A 103 12.51 -34.73 -13.13
N ALA A 104 11.59 -33.77 -13.11
CA ALA A 104 11.96 -32.37 -13.36
C ALA A 104 12.84 -31.83 -12.20
N PRO A 105 14.01 -31.23 -12.48
CA PRO A 105 14.86 -30.66 -11.45
C PRO A 105 14.17 -29.43 -10.83
N SER A 106 14.18 -29.36 -9.50
CA SER A 106 13.69 -28.19 -8.77
C SER A 106 14.50 -26.93 -9.11
N ASP A 107 13.92 -25.74 -8.90
CA ASP A 107 14.61 -24.46 -9.05
C ASP A 107 15.91 -24.39 -8.22
N ALA A 108 15.97 -25.10 -7.09
CA ALA A 108 17.16 -25.22 -6.25
C ALA A 108 18.24 -26.18 -6.80
N GLN A 109 17.88 -27.09 -7.71
CA GLN A 109 18.83 -27.91 -8.48
C GLN A 109 19.32 -27.15 -9.71
N ILE A 110 18.41 -26.52 -10.47
CA ILE A 110 18.76 -25.67 -11.62
C ILE A 110 19.71 -24.55 -11.18
N ARG A 111 19.42 -23.85 -10.08
CA ARG A 111 20.30 -22.84 -9.47
C ARG A 111 21.70 -23.38 -9.12
N ARG A 112 21.82 -24.66 -8.72
CA ARG A 112 23.11 -25.28 -8.42
C ARG A 112 23.87 -25.62 -9.70
N MET A 113 23.20 -26.18 -10.71
CA MET A 113 23.81 -26.49 -12.01
C MET A 113 24.40 -25.24 -12.67
N LEU A 114 23.61 -24.16 -12.82
CA LEU A 114 24.09 -22.92 -13.42
C LEU A 114 25.21 -22.22 -12.62
N LYS A 115 25.26 -22.42 -11.30
CA LYS A 115 26.37 -21.90 -10.46
C LYS A 115 27.69 -22.61 -10.77
N HIS A 116 27.66 -23.89 -11.16
CA HIS A 116 28.85 -24.62 -11.63
C HIS A 116 29.29 -24.21 -13.05
N GLU A 117 28.39 -23.66 -13.87
CA GLU A 117 28.66 -23.24 -15.25
C GLU A 117 29.17 -21.78 -15.38
N GLY A 118 29.36 -21.06 -14.27
CA GLY A 118 30.10 -19.79 -14.27
C GLY A 118 29.40 -18.60 -14.92
N VAL A 119 28.07 -18.63 -15.10
CA VAL A 119 27.27 -17.52 -15.65
C VAL A 119 27.31 -16.31 -14.70
N GLY A 120 28.28 -15.42 -14.92
CA GLY A 120 28.56 -14.25 -14.08
C GLY A 120 28.14 -12.90 -14.68
N LEU A 121 28.02 -11.89 -13.81
CA LEU A 121 27.72 -10.47 -14.09
C LEU A 121 26.27 -10.11 -14.47
N SER A 122 25.54 -10.90 -15.27
CA SER A 122 24.06 -10.76 -15.35
C SER A 122 23.34 -11.40 -14.16
N ALA A 123 24.04 -12.28 -13.43
CA ALA A 123 23.47 -13.23 -12.49
C ALA A 123 22.54 -12.65 -11.42
N ASN A 124 22.75 -11.40 -10.96
CA ASN A 124 21.98 -10.81 -9.86
C ASN A 124 20.99 -9.71 -10.32
N ARG A 125 20.78 -9.53 -11.64
CA ARG A 125 19.97 -8.43 -12.18
C ARG A 125 18.74 -8.95 -12.93
N ALA A 126 17.59 -8.29 -12.72
CA ALA A 126 16.38 -8.56 -13.51
C ALA A 126 16.44 -7.87 -14.88
N THR A 127 15.92 -8.56 -15.89
CA THR A 127 15.86 -8.08 -17.28
C THR A 127 14.47 -7.54 -17.60
N LEU A 128 14.38 -6.42 -18.31
CA LEU A 128 13.12 -5.94 -18.89
C LEU A 128 12.89 -6.62 -20.25
N ASN A 129 11.78 -7.34 -20.37
CA ASN A 129 11.38 -8.03 -21.59
C ASN A 129 10.72 -7.07 -22.60
N PRO A 130 10.71 -7.40 -23.90
CA PRO A 130 10.05 -6.58 -24.93
C PRO A 130 8.54 -6.40 -24.74
N ASP A 131 7.87 -7.30 -24.02
CA ASP A 131 6.44 -7.19 -23.66
C ASP A 131 6.19 -6.25 -22.47
N GLY A 132 7.24 -5.70 -21.86
CA GLY A 132 7.18 -4.82 -20.69
C GLY A 132 7.21 -5.55 -19.34
N THR A 133 7.22 -6.89 -19.31
CA THR A 133 7.39 -7.66 -18.06
C THR A 133 8.85 -7.69 -17.61
N ALA A 134 9.10 -7.95 -16.33
CA ALA A 134 10.45 -8.22 -15.81
C ALA A 134 10.69 -9.72 -15.67
N GLN A 135 11.88 -10.18 -16.06
CA GLN A 135 12.37 -11.53 -15.78
C GLN A 135 13.32 -11.49 -14.57
N ALA A 136 13.05 -12.33 -13.57
CA ALA A 136 13.93 -12.48 -12.41
C ALA A 136 15.27 -13.15 -12.80
N PRO A 137 16.39 -12.76 -12.17
CA PRO A 137 17.65 -13.49 -12.32
C PRO A 137 17.54 -14.92 -11.79
N PHE A 138 18.28 -15.85 -12.39
CA PHE A 138 18.17 -17.28 -12.08
C PHE A 138 18.46 -17.63 -10.61
N ASN A 139 19.35 -16.88 -9.94
CA ASN A 139 19.76 -17.12 -8.56
C ASN A 139 18.97 -16.29 -7.53
N ALA A 140 17.93 -15.57 -7.97
CA ALA A 140 17.09 -14.76 -7.09
C ALA A 140 16.52 -15.60 -5.93
N PRO A 141 16.45 -15.05 -4.70
CA PRO A 141 15.63 -15.62 -3.64
C PRO A 141 14.16 -15.70 -4.07
N ASP A 142 13.44 -16.73 -3.64
CA ASP A 142 12.07 -16.99 -4.09
C ASP A 142 11.12 -15.82 -3.78
N ALA A 143 11.40 -15.02 -2.74
CA ALA A 143 10.67 -13.79 -2.44
C ALA A 143 10.84 -12.72 -3.54
N VAL A 144 12.04 -12.58 -4.11
CA VAL A 144 12.36 -11.62 -5.19
C VAL A 144 11.67 -12.04 -6.49
N LEU A 145 11.68 -13.34 -6.80
CA LEU A 145 10.89 -13.91 -7.90
C LEU A 145 9.39 -13.54 -7.74
N ARG A 146 8.82 -13.75 -6.55
CA ARG A 146 7.41 -13.43 -6.29
C ARG A 146 7.10 -11.93 -6.29
N VAL A 147 8.03 -11.06 -5.89
CA VAL A 147 7.86 -9.60 -6.07
C VAL A 147 7.83 -9.24 -7.56
N ILE A 148 8.69 -9.86 -8.38
CA ILE A 148 8.70 -9.67 -9.83
C ILE A 148 7.39 -10.17 -10.47
N GLU A 149 6.91 -11.36 -10.09
CA GLU A 149 5.59 -11.85 -10.52
C GLU A 149 4.45 -10.89 -10.14
N GLY A 150 4.51 -10.32 -8.93
CA GLY A 150 3.51 -9.35 -8.45
C GLY A 150 3.53 -8.06 -9.27
N GLY A 151 4.71 -7.50 -9.52
CA GLY A 151 4.87 -6.34 -10.40
C GLY A 151 4.45 -6.62 -11.84
N ASN A 152 4.74 -7.81 -12.36
CA ASN A 152 4.29 -8.28 -13.68
C ASN A 152 2.76 -8.42 -13.76
N ALA A 153 2.08 -8.84 -12.69
CA ALA A 153 0.62 -9.00 -12.70
C ALA A 153 -0.13 -7.67 -12.87
N ILE A 154 0.50 -6.52 -12.56
CA ILE A 154 -0.11 -5.18 -12.67
C ILE A 154 0.73 -4.17 -13.49
N TYR A 155 1.73 -4.63 -14.25
CA TYR A 155 2.75 -3.76 -14.86
C TYR A 155 2.18 -2.62 -15.71
N ASN A 156 1.15 -2.91 -16.51
CA ASN A 156 0.48 -1.98 -17.45
C ASN A 156 -0.85 -1.41 -16.94
N PHE A 157 -1.26 -1.72 -15.70
CA PHE A 157 -2.51 -1.24 -15.13
C PHE A 157 -2.55 0.30 -15.07
N PRO A 158 -3.73 0.94 -15.09
CA PRO A 158 -3.82 2.39 -14.99
C PRO A 158 -3.25 2.91 -13.68
N TYR A 159 -2.77 4.15 -13.69
CA TYR A 159 -2.52 4.89 -12.45
C TYR A 159 -3.83 5.53 -12.00
N ILE A 160 -4.27 5.21 -10.78
CA ILE A 160 -5.43 5.83 -10.13
C ILE A 160 -4.95 6.29 -8.77
N TRP A 161 -5.19 7.56 -8.41
CA TRP A 161 -4.87 8.07 -7.08
C TRP A 161 -5.66 7.31 -6.00
N GLY A 162 -4.99 6.80 -4.96
CA GLY A 162 -5.57 5.89 -3.97
C GLY A 162 -5.84 4.47 -4.50
N GLY A 163 -5.31 4.13 -5.67
CA GLY A 163 -5.45 2.81 -6.30
C GLY A 163 -4.73 1.72 -5.53
N GLY A 164 -5.44 0.66 -5.15
CA GLY A 164 -4.90 -0.46 -4.37
C GLY A 164 -4.90 -0.30 -2.85
N HIS A 165 -5.44 0.80 -2.29
CA HIS A 165 -5.46 1.04 -0.83
C HIS A 165 -6.65 0.42 -0.11
N GLY A 166 -7.84 0.42 -0.73
CA GLY A 166 -9.02 -0.23 -0.15
C GLY A 166 -8.97 -1.77 -0.22
N SER A 167 -8.15 -2.31 -1.12
CA SER A 167 -7.89 -3.74 -1.31
C SER A 167 -6.70 -3.90 -2.26
N PHE A 168 -5.93 -4.98 -2.11
CA PHE A 168 -4.96 -5.36 -3.13
C PHE A 168 -5.61 -5.68 -4.49
N VAL A 169 -6.90 -6.01 -4.52
CA VAL A 169 -7.65 -6.26 -5.76
C VAL A 169 -8.34 -4.96 -6.18
N ASP A 170 -7.76 -4.28 -7.18
CA ASP A 170 -8.28 -3.03 -7.74
C ASP A 170 -8.11 -3.04 -9.28
N LYS A 171 -8.74 -2.07 -9.94
CA LYS A 171 -8.64 -1.87 -11.40
C LYS A 171 -7.51 -0.94 -11.83
N GLY A 172 -6.76 -0.37 -10.89
CA GLY A 172 -5.63 0.54 -11.11
C GLY A 172 -4.95 0.89 -9.79
N TYR A 173 -3.69 1.32 -9.86
CA TYR A 173 -2.79 1.42 -8.70
C TYR A 173 -1.97 2.70 -8.72
N ASP A 174 -1.91 3.42 -7.59
CA ASP A 174 -0.93 4.51 -7.40
C ASP A 174 0.48 3.95 -7.12
N CYS A 175 1.44 4.84 -6.83
CA CYS A 175 2.82 4.48 -6.54
C CYS A 175 2.92 3.46 -5.37
N SER A 176 2.32 3.83 -4.24
CA SER A 176 2.33 3.07 -2.99
C SER A 176 1.46 1.81 -3.04
N GLY A 177 0.33 1.86 -3.74
CA GLY A 177 -0.49 0.68 -4.04
C GLY A 177 0.22 -0.31 -4.97
N SER A 178 0.99 0.17 -5.94
CA SER A 178 1.77 -0.68 -6.86
C SER A 178 2.88 -1.43 -6.14
N VAL A 179 3.65 -0.74 -5.28
CA VAL A 179 4.70 -1.35 -4.44
C VAL A 179 4.07 -2.31 -3.44
N SER A 180 2.98 -1.91 -2.78
CA SER A 180 2.26 -2.75 -1.82
C SER A 180 1.76 -4.07 -2.43
N TYR A 181 1.17 -4.02 -3.64
CA TYR A 181 0.71 -5.21 -4.35
C TYR A 181 1.85 -6.19 -4.64
N ALA A 182 2.98 -5.68 -5.16
CA ALA A 182 4.13 -6.51 -5.52
C ALA A 182 4.75 -7.18 -4.27
N LEU A 183 4.89 -6.47 -3.15
CA LEU A 183 5.36 -7.01 -1.88
C LEU A 183 4.38 -8.03 -1.28
N ALA A 184 3.07 -7.79 -1.38
CA ALA A 184 2.04 -8.72 -0.93
C ALA A 184 2.06 -10.04 -1.70
N ASN A 185 2.39 -10.02 -3.00
CA ASN A 185 2.54 -11.23 -3.82
C ASN A 185 3.74 -12.10 -3.41
N ALA A 186 4.71 -11.56 -2.65
CA ALA A 186 5.78 -12.32 -2.03
C ALA A 186 5.47 -12.77 -0.58
N GLY A 187 4.34 -12.30 -0.02
CA GLY A 187 3.99 -12.44 1.39
C GLY A 187 4.80 -11.54 2.33
N LEU A 188 5.45 -10.49 1.80
CA LEU A 188 6.23 -9.53 2.59
C LEU A 188 5.35 -8.44 3.24
N LEU A 189 4.11 -8.30 2.77
CA LEU A 189 3.18 -7.27 3.23
C LEU A 189 1.75 -7.84 3.29
N ASN A 190 1.01 -7.53 4.36
CA ASN A 190 -0.34 -8.05 4.62
C ASN A 190 -1.47 -7.03 4.44
N ARG A 191 -1.14 -5.74 4.32
CA ARG A 191 -2.07 -4.63 4.02
C ARG A 191 -1.36 -3.58 3.18
N PRO A 192 -2.07 -2.82 2.30
CA PRO A 192 -1.48 -1.68 1.62
C PRO A 192 -0.89 -0.65 2.61
N LEU A 193 0.17 0.03 2.17
CA LEU A 193 0.82 1.14 2.88
C LEU A 193 0.85 2.37 1.96
N VAL A 194 0.78 3.56 2.55
CA VAL A 194 1.02 4.84 1.85
C VAL A 194 2.52 5.11 1.69
N ALA A 195 2.90 6.02 0.79
CA ALA A 195 4.31 6.33 0.54
C ALA A 195 5.10 6.75 1.81
N ALA A 196 4.48 7.55 2.68
CA ALA A 196 5.08 7.97 3.94
C ALA A 196 5.34 6.79 4.92
N ASP A 197 4.45 5.80 4.98
CA ASP A 197 4.64 4.61 5.84
C ASP A 197 5.87 3.80 5.42
N PHE A 198 6.15 3.74 4.10
CA PHE A 198 7.33 3.04 3.59
C PHE A 198 8.65 3.68 4.04
N MET A 199 8.70 4.97 4.38
CA MET A 199 9.90 5.63 4.92
C MET A 199 10.39 5.00 6.25
N HIS A 200 9.53 4.24 6.92
CA HIS A 200 9.78 3.61 8.22
C HIS A 200 9.58 2.08 8.20
N TRP A 201 9.46 1.48 7.01
CA TRP A 201 9.17 0.06 6.85
C TRP A 201 10.43 -0.78 6.61
N GLY A 202 10.51 -1.96 7.21
CA GLY A 202 11.63 -2.88 7.01
C GLY A 202 12.91 -2.44 7.73
N GLN A 203 14.07 -2.56 7.06
CA GLN A 203 15.37 -2.11 7.57
C GLN A 203 15.86 -0.89 6.79
N PRO A 204 16.55 0.07 7.45
CA PRO A 204 17.08 1.26 6.79
C PRO A 204 18.23 0.92 5.84
N GLY A 205 18.36 1.71 4.78
CA GLY A 205 19.41 1.58 3.77
C GLY A 205 19.03 0.64 2.63
N ARG A 206 19.98 0.48 1.70
CA ARG A 206 19.82 -0.27 0.45
C ARG A 206 19.92 -1.79 0.71
N GLY A 207 18.91 -2.54 0.31
CA GLY A 207 18.93 -4.01 0.34
C GLY A 207 19.77 -4.61 -0.79
N LYS A 208 20.05 -5.91 -0.68
CA LYS A 208 20.88 -6.67 -1.63
C LYS A 208 20.16 -6.99 -2.93
N TRP A 209 18.84 -7.16 -2.84
CA TRP A 209 17.93 -7.51 -3.93
C TRP A 209 16.84 -6.46 -4.11
N ILE A 210 16.26 -5.98 -3.01
CA ILE A 210 15.16 -5.03 -3.01
C ILE A 210 15.59 -3.77 -2.28
N THR A 211 15.49 -2.61 -2.94
CA THR A 211 15.59 -1.31 -2.27
C THR A 211 14.33 -0.54 -2.60
N ILE A 212 13.55 -0.20 -1.59
CA ILE A 212 12.42 0.71 -1.70
C ILE A 212 12.96 2.12 -1.43
N GLU A 213 12.65 3.05 -2.31
CA GLU A 213 13.00 4.46 -2.18
C GLU A 213 11.68 5.19 -1.88
N ALA A 214 11.52 5.70 -0.66
CA ALA A 214 10.26 6.27 -0.17
C ALA A 214 10.40 7.73 0.27
N SER A 215 9.39 8.55 -0.03
CA SER A 215 9.25 9.93 0.46
C SER A 215 7.80 10.18 0.91
N GLY A 216 7.51 11.35 1.47
CA GLY A 216 6.16 11.69 1.92
C GLY A 216 5.09 11.71 0.81
N GLY A 217 5.49 11.81 -0.46
CA GLY A 217 4.57 11.90 -1.61
C GLY A 217 4.71 10.78 -2.66
N HIS A 218 5.86 10.10 -2.74
CA HIS A 218 6.10 9.08 -3.76
C HIS A 218 6.89 7.89 -3.21
N VAL A 219 6.67 6.70 -3.78
CA VAL A 219 7.45 5.50 -3.46
C VAL A 219 7.60 4.61 -4.70
N TYR A 220 8.79 4.07 -4.86
CA TYR A 220 9.14 3.11 -5.91
C TYR A 220 10.16 2.13 -5.35
N MET A 221 10.55 1.13 -6.14
CA MET A 221 11.59 0.19 -5.72
C MET A 221 12.49 -0.26 -6.86
N TYR A 222 13.71 -0.64 -6.52
CA TYR A 222 14.57 -1.47 -7.35
C TYR A 222 14.42 -2.92 -6.90
N VAL A 223 14.12 -3.83 -7.83
CA VAL A 223 14.02 -5.27 -7.58
C VAL A 223 15.00 -5.98 -8.50
N ALA A 224 15.99 -6.67 -7.91
CA ALA A 224 17.19 -7.14 -8.61
C ALA A 224 17.79 -6.04 -9.52
N GLY A 225 17.89 -4.82 -9.00
CA GLY A 225 18.44 -3.66 -9.71
C GLY A 225 17.59 -3.08 -10.86
N LEU A 226 16.43 -3.63 -11.19
CA LEU A 226 15.49 -3.07 -12.18
C LEU A 226 14.47 -2.15 -11.48
N ARG A 227 14.21 -0.96 -12.04
CA ARG A 227 13.27 0.02 -11.46
C ARG A 227 11.84 -0.45 -11.66
N TYR A 228 11.06 -0.46 -10.59
CA TYR A 228 9.61 -0.60 -10.57
C TYR A 228 8.99 0.67 -10.00
N ASP A 229 8.42 1.49 -10.89
CA ASP A 229 7.98 2.85 -10.58
C ASP A 229 6.75 3.20 -11.42
N THR A 230 5.85 4.00 -10.86
CA THR A 230 4.70 4.54 -11.59
C THR A 230 5.01 5.82 -12.34
N SER A 231 6.02 6.57 -11.93
CA SER A 231 6.54 7.74 -12.66
C SER A 231 7.45 7.33 -13.82
N GLY A 232 7.68 8.21 -14.80
CA GLY A 232 8.60 7.98 -15.93
C GLY A 232 8.09 6.99 -17.01
N ARG A 233 6.88 6.45 -16.86
CA ARG A 233 6.30 5.46 -17.78
C ARG A 233 6.10 6.03 -19.18
N SER A 234 6.30 5.19 -20.20
CA SER A 234 6.08 5.49 -21.63
C SER A 234 4.58 5.62 -22.02
N GLY A 235 3.82 6.39 -21.26
CA GLY A 235 2.37 6.61 -21.41
C GLY A 235 1.52 5.93 -20.33
N PRO A 236 0.19 6.18 -20.32
CA PRO A 236 -0.74 5.72 -19.27
C PRO A 236 -0.72 4.21 -19.00
N ARG A 237 -0.37 3.42 -20.03
CA ARG A 237 -0.31 1.95 -20.01
C ARG A 237 1.09 1.39 -20.26
N GLY A 238 2.13 2.25 -20.24
CA GLY A 238 3.52 1.80 -20.29
C GLY A 238 3.88 0.93 -19.08
N SER A 239 4.94 0.13 -19.16
CA SER A 239 5.33 -0.71 -18.04
C SER A 239 5.77 0.12 -16.83
N ARG A 240 5.41 -0.34 -15.62
CA ARG A 240 6.05 0.11 -14.37
C ARG A 240 7.52 -0.32 -14.27
N TRP A 241 7.91 -1.38 -14.98
CA TRP A 241 9.30 -1.82 -15.07
C TRP A 241 10.08 -0.96 -16.07
N GLN A 242 11.22 -0.42 -15.63
CA GLN A 242 11.98 0.56 -16.38
C GLN A 242 13.49 0.32 -16.23
N THR A 243 14.23 0.54 -17.32
CA THR A 243 15.70 0.60 -17.33
C THR A 243 16.24 2.02 -17.16
N ALA A 244 15.39 3.04 -17.37
CA ALA A 244 15.77 4.44 -17.23
C ALA A 244 16.16 4.77 -15.78
N PRO A 245 17.33 5.39 -15.54
CA PRO A 245 17.72 5.85 -14.21
C PRO A 245 16.80 7.00 -13.76
N ARG A 246 16.74 7.20 -12.44
CA ARG A 246 16.17 8.40 -11.81
C ARG A 246 17.07 8.89 -10.69
N SER A 247 16.80 10.11 -10.22
CA SER A 247 17.35 10.58 -8.95
C SER A 247 16.60 9.95 -7.77
N ASN A 248 17.36 9.58 -6.73
CA ASN A 248 16.85 9.17 -5.42
C ASN A 248 16.98 10.30 -4.39
N ALA A 249 17.35 11.53 -4.80
CA ALA A 249 17.44 12.66 -3.89
C ALA A 249 16.05 12.98 -3.31
N GLY A 250 15.98 13.17 -1.99
CA GLY A 250 14.71 13.36 -1.26
C GLY A 250 14.01 12.06 -0.81
N PHE A 251 14.56 10.89 -1.15
CA PHE A 251 14.01 9.59 -0.73
C PHE A 251 14.83 8.96 0.40
N VAL A 252 14.13 8.25 1.28
CA VAL A 252 14.68 7.35 2.28
C VAL A 252 14.73 5.95 1.67
N ALA A 253 15.93 5.37 1.59
CA ALA A 253 16.12 3.98 1.18
C ALA A 253 15.81 3.04 2.36
N VAL A 254 14.95 2.05 2.11
CA VAL A 254 14.67 0.93 3.03
C VAL A 254 14.61 -0.39 2.27
N HIS A 255 14.62 -1.52 2.97
CA HIS A 255 14.50 -2.85 2.36
C HIS A 255 13.78 -3.87 3.24
N PRO A 256 13.18 -4.93 2.65
CA PRO A 256 12.68 -6.06 3.43
C PRO A 256 13.84 -6.77 4.15
N PRO A 257 13.72 -7.15 5.43
CA PRO A 257 14.79 -7.82 6.16
C PRO A 257 15.33 -9.06 5.43
N GLY A 258 16.65 -9.08 5.20
CA GLY A 258 17.34 -10.19 4.53
C GLY A 258 17.32 -10.16 2.99
N LEU A 259 16.72 -9.14 2.37
CA LEU A 259 16.71 -8.92 0.91
C LEU A 259 17.49 -7.65 0.49
#